data_AF-A0A0N7MLU5-F1
#
_entry.id   AF-A0A0N7MLU5-F1
#
_cell.length_a   1.000
_cell.length_b   1.000
_cell.length_c   1.000
_cell.angle_alpha   90.00
_cell.angle_beta   90.00
_cell.angle_gamma   90.00
#
_symmetry.space_group_name_H-M   'P 1'
#
loop_
_entity.id
_entity.type
_entity.pdbx_description
1 polymer ?
#
loop_
_entity_poly.entity_id
_entity_poly.type
_entity_poly.pdbx_seq_one_letter_code
_entity_poly.pdbx_strand_id
1 'polypeptide(L)'
;MNLDPRSLFELAFYSSFLLAIASVLLAKWRVPLLLKYGKTLQGVPPETGILGSLQRLTVPKKWFGHFYVYSTALALLNVCTLRSFTSLLVLAHSARRLYETRCVSKFGKDSRIHISHYLVGIWFYTVANYAVFVDRTRAYSPLARLVAVIMFVLSSFDQHQNHLHLSKLVKYTLPTYGLFQLISSPHYFDEILIYSSLAIYTSSFKMFLCLMWVIINLSTSALETKGWYAKKFPQSAPPFAIIPYLL
;
A
#
# COMPACT_ATOMS: atom_id res chain seq x y z
N MET A 1 -37.78 9.15 -5.39
CA MET A 1 -36.97 7.93 -5.60
C MET A 1 -36.25 7.66 -4.28
N ASN A 2 -36.80 6.80 -3.40
CA ASN A 2 -36.21 6.51 -2.10
C ASN A 2 -35.07 5.51 -2.30
N LEU A 3 -33.83 5.99 -2.35
CA LEU A 3 -32.66 5.13 -2.40
C LEU A 3 -32.49 4.47 -1.02
N ASP A 4 -32.48 3.13 -0.99
CA ASP A 4 -32.14 2.35 0.20
C ASP A 4 -30.76 2.80 0.72
N PRO A 5 -30.60 3.17 2.00
CA PRO A 5 -29.30 3.52 2.56
C PRO A 5 -28.17 2.54 2.23
N ARG A 6 -28.45 1.23 2.14
CA ARG A 6 -27.44 0.22 1.76
C ARG A 6 -26.96 0.41 0.32
N SER A 7 -27.87 0.73 -0.60
CA SER A 7 -27.53 1.00 -1.99
C SER A 7 -26.66 2.24 -2.15
N LEU A 8 -26.88 3.27 -1.32
CA LEU A 8 -26.04 4.47 -1.27
C LEU A 8 -24.62 4.15 -0.78
N PHE A 9 -24.47 3.32 0.25
CA PHE A 9 -23.16 2.89 0.75
C PHE A 9 -22.38 2.06 -0.28
N GLU A 10 -23.04 1.12 -0.97
CA GLU A 10 -22.41 0.35 -2.05
C GLU A 10 -21.99 1.26 -3.21
N LEU A 11 -22.86 2.17 -3.65
CA LEU A 11 -22.53 3.14 -4.70
C LEU A 11 -21.33 4.02 -4.30
N ALA A 12 -21.33 4.54 -3.07
CA ALA A 12 -20.23 5.32 -2.54
C ALA A 12 -18.92 4.51 -2.51
N PHE A 13 -18.97 3.26 -2.06
CA PHE A 13 -17.80 2.36 -2.05
C PHE A 13 -17.21 2.18 -3.45
N TYR A 14 -17.99 1.73 -4.44
CA TYR A 14 -17.49 1.48 -5.80
C TYR A 14 -17.04 2.77 -6.50
N SER A 15 -17.80 3.86 -6.36
CA SER A 15 -17.41 5.16 -6.92
C SER A 15 -16.08 5.65 -6.34
N SER A 16 -15.81 5.38 -5.06
CA SER A 16 -14.56 5.80 -4.41
C SER A 16 -13.34 5.08 -4.99
N PHE A 17 -13.45 3.82 -5.39
CA PHE A 17 -12.38 3.10 -6.10
C PHE A 17 -12.13 3.67 -7.49
N LEU A 18 -13.19 3.98 -8.24
CA LEU A 18 -13.07 4.61 -9.55
C LEU A 18 -12.37 5.97 -9.45
N LEU A 19 -12.80 6.81 -8.51
CA LEU A 19 -12.20 8.11 -8.25
C LEU A 19 -10.73 7.98 -7.81
N ALA A 20 -10.42 7.03 -6.92
CA ALA A 20 -9.06 6.79 -6.46
C ALA A 20 -8.15 6.37 -7.61
N ILE A 21 -8.55 5.37 -8.40
CA ILE A 21 -7.76 4.88 -9.56
C ILE A 21 -7.57 6.00 -10.58
N ALA A 22 -8.65 6.71 -10.94
CA ALA A 22 -8.59 7.83 -11.86
C ALA A 22 -7.63 8.92 -11.34
N SER A 23 -7.65 9.21 -10.04
CA SER A 23 -6.76 10.21 -9.44
C SER A 23 -5.28 9.85 -9.58
N VAL A 24 -4.91 8.58 -9.39
CA VAL A 24 -3.52 8.11 -9.53
C VAL A 24 -3.08 8.13 -10.99
N LEU A 25 -3.94 7.68 -11.91
CA LEU A 25 -3.63 7.68 -13.34
C LEU A 25 -3.52 9.11 -13.88
N LEU A 26 -4.44 10.00 -13.49
CA LEU A 26 -4.39 11.42 -13.85
C LEU A 26 -3.16 12.11 -13.26
N ALA A 27 -2.83 11.84 -12.00
CA ALA A 27 -1.62 12.37 -11.38
C ALA A 27 -0.37 11.88 -12.12
N LYS A 28 -0.31 10.60 -12.50
CA LYS A 28 0.82 10.05 -13.26
C LYS A 28 0.96 10.71 -14.65
N TRP A 29 -0.16 11.01 -15.30
CA TRP A 29 -0.15 11.59 -16.65
C TRP A 29 0.08 13.11 -16.67
N ARG A 30 -0.59 13.86 -15.79
CA ARG A 30 -0.65 15.32 -15.84
C ARG A 30 0.18 16.02 -14.78
N VAL A 31 0.39 15.40 -13.61
CA VAL A 31 1.08 16.04 -12.48
C VAL A 31 1.97 15.05 -11.72
N PRO A 32 2.94 14.39 -12.40
CA PRO A 32 3.72 13.30 -11.80
C PRO A 32 4.55 13.75 -10.59
N LEU A 33 4.80 15.06 -10.47
CA LEU A 33 5.45 15.67 -9.32
C LEU A 33 4.74 15.42 -8.00
N LEU A 34 3.39 15.32 -8.00
CA LEU A 34 2.61 15.05 -6.80
C LEU A 34 2.82 13.63 -6.27
N LEU A 35 3.21 12.69 -7.15
CA LEU A 35 3.50 11.29 -6.82
C LEU A 35 4.91 11.08 -6.28
N LYS A 36 5.81 12.07 -6.44
CA LYS A 36 7.20 11.98 -6.00
C LYS A 36 7.34 12.48 -4.56
N TYR A 37 8.08 11.73 -3.75
CA TYR A 37 8.37 12.10 -2.37
C TYR A 37 9.66 11.41 -1.88
N GLY A 38 10.29 12.01 -0.87
CA GLY A 38 11.56 11.52 -0.34
C GLY A 38 12.65 11.50 -1.42
N LYS A 39 13.13 10.30 -1.78
CA LYS A 39 14.26 10.16 -2.73
C LYS A 39 13.92 10.58 -4.15
N THR A 40 12.68 10.33 -4.58
CA THR A 40 12.26 10.57 -5.98
C THR A 40 12.05 12.05 -6.30
N LEU A 41 12.00 12.92 -5.27
CA LEU A 41 11.89 14.37 -5.42
C LEU A 41 13.26 15.08 -5.43
N GLN A 42 14.36 14.39 -5.13
CA GLN A 42 15.69 15.01 -5.09
C GLN A 42 16.11 15.51 -6.48
N GLY A 43 16.51 16.78 -6.57
CA GLY A 43 16.98 17.40 -7.83
C GLY A 43 15.87 17.84 -8.78
N VAL A 44 14.61 17.86 -8.34
CA VAL A 44 13.48 18.35 -9.13
C VAL A 44 13.21 19.82 -8.82
N PRO A 45 13.24 20.75 -9.80
CA PRO A 45 13.00 22.16 -9.55
C PRO A 45 11.57 22.39 -9.02
N PRO A 46 11.38 23.32 -8.07
CA PRO A 46 10.06 23.65 -7.55
C PRO A 46 9.20 24.32 -8.63
N GLU A 47 7.97 23.86 -8.77
CA GLU A 47 6.96 24.51 -9.62
C GLU A 47 6.60 25.90 -9.09
N THR A 48 6.22 26.81 -9.98
CA THR A 48 5.77 28.17 -9.63
C THR A 48 4.24 28.29 -9.67
N GLY A 49 3.70 29.37 -9.09
CA GLY A 49 2.26 29.66 -9.12
C GLY A 49 1.39 28.71 -8.27
N ILE A 50 0.19 28.42 -8.77
CA ILE A 50 -0.81 27.59 -8.08
C ILE A 50 -0.29 26.15 -7.92
N LEU A 51 0.34 25.59 -8.96
CA LEU A 51 0.84 24.23 -8.95
C LEU A 51 1.97 24.05 -7.93
N GLY A 52 2.88 25.03 -7.84
CA GLY A 52 3.91 25.07 -6.80
C GLY A 52 3.34 25.19 -5.38
N SER A 53 2.26 25.95 -5.21
CA SER A 53 1.59 26.08 -3.92
C SER A 53 0.92 24.77 -3.50
N LEU A 54 0.27 24.07 -4.43
CA LEU A 54 -0.28 22.74 -4.20
C LEU A 54 0.83 21.73 -3.87
N GLN A 55 1.96 21.75 -4.58
CA GLN A 55 3.09 20.84 -4.33
C GLN A 55 3.66 20.96 -2.91
N ARG A 56 3.57 22.14 -2.29
CA ARG A 56 4.03 22.38 -0.90
C ARG A 56 3.10 21.79 0.15
N LEU A 57 1.88 21.38 -0.20
CA LEU A 57 0.93 20.74 0.72
C LEU A 57 1.41 19.34 1.08
N THR A 58 2.26 19.28 2.11
CA THR A 58 2.92 18.06 2.54
C THR A 58 2.78 17.86 4.04
N VAL A 59 2.85 16.59 4.45
CA VAL A 59 2.86 16.18 5.85
C VAL A 59 4.14 15.41 6.15
N PRO A 60 4.59 15.35 7.43
CA PRO A 60 5.73 14.53 7.82
C PRO A 60 5.53 13.06 7.43
N LYS A 61 6.55 12.44 6.81
CA LYS A 61 6.47 11.02 6.40
C LYS A 61 6.19 10.08 7.58
N LYS A 62 6.64 10.42 8.79
CA LYS A 62 6.32 9.64 10.00
C LYS A 62 4.81 9.49 10.28
N TRP A 63 3.96 10.35 9.70
CA TRP A 63 2.50 10.24 9.79
C TRP A 63 1.92 9.02 9.06
N PHE A 64 2.72 8.27 8.26
CA PHE A 64 2.33 6.93 7.80
C PHE A 64 1.87 6.02 8.96
N GLY A 65 2.41 6.22 10.17
CA GLY A 65 1.97 5.49 11.35
C GLY A 65 0.49 5.72 11.71
N HIS A 66 -0.10 6.87 11.36
CA HIS A 66 -1.52 7.16 11.65
C HIS A 66 -2.45 6.21 10.91
N PHE A 67 -2.12 5.85 9.67
CA PHE A 67 -2.90 4.91 8.87
C PHE A 67 -3.05 3.57 9.58
N TYR A 68 -1.95 3.07 10.12
CA TYR A 68 -1.92 1.77 10.79
C TYR A 68 -2.52 1.82 12.18
N VAL A 69 -2.45 2.94 12.90
CA VAL A 69 -3.23 3.14 14.14
C VAL A 69 -4.72 3.04 13.84
N TYR A 70 -5.17 3.81 12.85
CA TYR A 70 -6.57 3.86 12.45
C TYR A 70 -7.05 2.49 11.94
N SER A 71 -6.30 1.85 11.04
CA SER A 71 -6.63 0.51 10.53
C SER A 71 -6.65 -0.54 11.63
N THR A 72 -5.70 -0.50 12.57
CA THR A 72 -5.67 -1.47 13.69
C THR A 72 -6.89 -1.28 14.60
N ALA A 73 -7.32 -0.05 14.86
CA ALA A 73 -8.53 0.22 15.63
C ALA A 73 -9.80 -0.30 14.94
N LEU A 74 -9.95 -0.05 13.64
CA LEU A 74 -11.07 -0.59 12.84
C LEU A 74 -11.03 -2.12 12.77
N ALA A 75 -9.86 -2.71 12.56
CA ALA A 75 -9.70 -4.15 12.50
C ALA A 75 -10.01 -4.81 13.84
N LEU A 76 -9.65 -4.17 14.96
CA LEU A 76 -10.01 -4.64 16.30
C LEU A 76 -11.52 -4.59 16.50
N LEU A 77 -12.19 -3.51 16.08
CA LEU A 77 -13.65 -3.43 16.10
C LEU A 77 -14.28 -4.56 15.26
N ASN A 78 -13.75 -4.82 14.06
CA ASN A 78 -14.19 -5.92 13.22
C ASN A 78 -14.00 -7.29 13.88
N VAL A 79 -12.89 -7.52 14.60
CA VAL A 79 -12.68 -8.76 15.36
C VAL A 79 -13.70 -8.89 16.49
N CYS A 80 -13.93 -7.82 17.26
CA CYS A 80 -14.90 -7.83 18.37
C CYS A 80 -16.34 -8.07 17.90
N THR A 81 -16.70 -7.53 16.72
CA THR A 81 -18.07 -7.60 16.18
C THR A 81 -18.32 -8.86 15.35
N LEU A 82 -17.40 -9.22 14.46
CA LEU A 82 -17.59 -10.31 13.49
C LEU A 82 -17.03 -11.64 13.97
N ARG A 83 -15.99 -11.62 14.81
CA ARG A 83 -15.23 -12.80 15.28
C ARG A 83 -14.83 -13.73 14.13
N SER A 84 -14.51 -13.17 12.97
CA SER A 84 -14.19 -13.93 11.76
C SER A 84 -12.69 -14.08 11.60
N PHE A 85 -12.25 -15.19 10.99
CA PHE A 85 -10.82 -15.39 10.72
C PHE A 85 -10.24 -14.30 9.80
N THR A 86 -11.01 -13.81 8.82
CA THR A 86 -10.60 -12.68 7.97
C THR A 86 -10.32 -11.42 8.79
N SER A 87 -11.17 -11.10 9.78
CA SER A 87 -10.95 -9.94 10.66
C SER A 87 -9.67 -10.10 11.49
N LEU A 88 -9.33 -11.33 11.92
CA LEU A 88 -8.07 -11.61 12.60
C LEU A 88 -6.86 -11.44 11.67
N LEU A 89 -6.94 -11.90 10.42
CA LEU A 89 -5.88 -11.69 9.42
C LEU A 89 -5.63 -10.19 9.18
N VAL A 90 -6.69 -9.39 9.00
CA VAL A 90 -6.55 -7.94 8.77
C VAL A 90 -6.06 -7.21 10.03
N LEU A 91 -6.45 -7.64 11.23
CA LEU A 91 -5.89 -7.13 12.48
C LEU A 91 -4.39 -7.47 12.58
N ALA A 92 -4.01 -8.72 12.33
CA ALA A 92 -2.62 -9.15 12.35
C ALA A 92 -1.76 -8.37 11.36
N HIS A 93 -2.24 -8.19 10.12
CA HIS A 93 -1.60 -7.34 9.12
C HIS A 93 -1.45 -5.89 9.63
N SER A 94 -2.54 -5.25 10.06
CA SER A 94 -2.52 -3.84 10.49
C SER A 94 -1.62 -3.61 11.71
N ALA A 95 -1.67 -4.51 12.69
CA ALA A 95 -0.86 -4.43 13.91
C ALA A 95 0.63 -4.64 13.61
N ARG A 96 0.98 -5.63 12.76
CA ARG A 96 2.37 -5.82 12.30
C ARG A 96 2.88 -4.57 11.58
N ARG A 97 2.11 -4.03 10.64
CA ARG A 97 2.51 -2.83 9.89
C ARG A 97 2.63 -1.60 10.80
N LEU A 98 1.79 -1.49 11.83
CA LEU A 98 1.91 -0.46 12.87
C LEU A 98 3.22 -0.59 13.63
N TYR A 99 3.55 -1.80 14.10
CA TYR A 99 4.82 -2.09 14.77
C TYR A 99 6.02 -1.77 13.88
N GLU A 100 6.03 -2.25 12.64
CA GLU A 100 7.11 -1.98 11.69
C GLU A 100 7.28 -0.50 11.40
N THR A 101 6.18 0.25 11.31
CA THR A 101 6.23 1.68 11.03
C THR A 101 6.77 2.48 12.22
N ARG A 102 6.46 2.07 13.46
CA ARG A 102 6.86 2.81 14.67
C ARG A 102 8.22 2.38 15.22
N CYS A 103 8.52 1.09 15.17
CA CYS A 103 9.66 0.50 15.87
C CYS A 103 10.79 0.07 14.94
N VAL A 104 10.50 -0.24 13.66
CA VAL A 104 11.50 -0.73 12.70
C VAL A 104 11.91 0.37 11.72
N SER A 105 10.95 1.10 11.17
CA SER A 105 11.18 2.07 10.09
C SER A 105 11.89 3.32 10.58
N LYS A 106 12.99 3.70 9.92
CA LYS A 106 13.74 4.94 10.21
C LYS A 106 13.39 6.02 9.19
N PHE A 107 12.50 6.93 9.56
CA PHE A 107 12.16 8.09 8.74
C PHE A 107 13.17 9.23 8.94
N GLY A 108 13.62 9.84 7.83
CA GLY A 108 14.44 11.06 7.93
C GLY A 108 13.65 12.22 8.53
N LYS A 109 14.29 13.05 9.35
CA LYS A 109 13.67 14.19 10.07
C LYS A 109 12.89 15.13 9.13
N ASP A 110 13.47 15.40 7.95
CA ASP A 110 12.88 16.30 6.94
C ASP A 110 12.11 15.55 5.84
N SER A 111 11.89 14.24 6.00
CA SER A 111 11.12 13.50 5.01
C SER A 111 9.66 13.94 5.05
N ARG A 112 9.16 14.41 3.91
CA ARG A 112 7.77 14.82 3.69
C ARG A 112 7.11 13.96 2.62
N ILE A 113 5.79 13.88 2.66
CA ILE A 113 4.94 13.29 1.62
C ILE A 113 3.80 14.25 1.31
N HIS A 114 3.31 14.23 0.07
CA HIS A 114 2.19 15.07 -0.32
C HIS A 114 0.90 14.65 0.42
N ILE A 115 0.06 15.62 0.79
CA ILE A 115 -1.16 15.39 1.56
C ILE A 115 -2.14 14.45 0.85
N SER A 116 -2.13 14.41 -0.48
CA SER A 116 -2.96 13.46 -1.25
C SER A 116 -2.65 12.01 -0.89
N HIS A 117 -1.38 11.64 -0.70
CA HIS A 117 -0.99 10.29 -0.28
C HIS A 117 -1.52 9.98 1.12
N TYR A 118 -1.59 11.00 1.98
CA TYR A 118 -2.13 10.86 3.33
C TYR A 118 -3.64 10.59 3.32
N LEU A 119 -4.39 11.38 2.56
CA LEU A 119 -5.84 11.21 2.42
C LEU A 119 -6.20 9.88 1.77
N VAL A 120 -5.50 9.50 0.69
CA VAL A 120 -5.69 8.22 0.01
C VAL A 120 -5.32 7.05 0.93
N GLY A 121 -4.30 7.18 1.77
CA GLY A 121 -3.96 6.18 2.78
C GLY A 121 -5.11 5.95 3.77
N ILE A 122 -5.66 7.01 4.36
CA ILE A 122 -6.81 6.93 5.28
C ILE A 122 -8.05 6.34 4.58
N TRP A 123 -8.34 6.78 3.35
CA TRP A 123 -9.43 6.22 2.55
C TRP A 123 -9.23 4.72 2.35
N PHE A 124 -8.06 4.27 1.90
CA PHE A 124 -7.80 2.87 1.59
C PHE A 124 -8.00 1.95 2.81
N TYR A 125 -7.45 2.32 3.97
CA TYR A 125 -7.64 1.52 5.19
C TYR A 125 -9.08 1.55 5.72
N THR A 126 -9.85 2.60 5.41
CA THR A 126 -11.30 2.63 5.68
C THR A 126 -12.03 1.62 4.81
N VAL A 127 -11.85 1.68 3.48
CA VAL A 127 -12.56 0.79 2.54
C VAL A 127 -12.15 -0.67 2.69
N ALA A 128 -10.89 -0.96 3.01
CA ALA A 128 -10.43 -2.32 3.27
C ALA A 128 -11.10 -2.94 4.51
N ASN A 129 -11.18 -2.19 5.62
CA ASN A 129 -11.87 -2.66 6.82
C ASN A 129 -13.39 -2.72 6.62
N TYR A 130 -13.97 -1.79 5.85
CA TYR A 130 -15.38 -1.84 5.46
C TYR A 130 -15.68 -3.09 4.64
N ALA A 131 -14.85 -3.44 3.65
CA ALA A 131 -15.01 -4.63 2.84
C ALA A 131 -15.09 -5.91 3.70
N VAL A 132 -14.21 -6.04 4.70
CA VAL A 132 -14.26 -7.16 5.66
C VAL A 132 -15.51 -7.14 6.52
N PHE A 133 -15.99 -5.95 6.89
CA PHE A 133 -17.17 -5.81 7.74
C PHE A 133 -18.46 -6.24 7.03
N VAL A 134 -18.62 -5.85 5.77
CA VAL A 134 -19.84 -6.14 4.99
C VAL A 134 -19.80 -7.49 4.29
N ASP A 135 -18.67 -7.88 3.71
CA ASP A 135 -18.55 -9.13 2.96
C ASP A 135 -18.12 -10.26 3.88
N ARG A 136 -19.06 -11.16 4.18
CA ARG A 136 -18.84 -12.34 5.04
C ARG A 136 -18.53 -13.62 4.25
N THR A 137 -18.31 -13.49 2.95
CA THR A 137 -18.00 -14.61 2.05
C THR A 137 -16.61 -15.16 2.35
N ARG A 138 -16.45 -16.45 2.05
CA ARG A 138 -15.17 -17.16 2.10
C ARG A 138 -15.09 -18.12 0.91
N ALA A 139 -13.89 -18.42 0.44
CA ALA A 139 -13.69 -19.42 -0.61
C ALA A 139 -14.30 -20.77 -0.19
N TYR A 140 -15.12 -21.35 -1.08
CA TYR A 140 -15.74 -22.65 -0.86
C TYR A 140 -14.69 -23.76 -0.69
N SER A 141 -13.61 -23.72 -1.48
CA SER A 141 -12.53 -24.70 -1.43
C SER A 141 -11.68 -24.58 -0.15
N PRO A 142 -11.59 -25.62 0.69
CA PRO A 142 -10.69 -25.64 1.84
C PRO A 142 -9.21 -25.49 1.44
N LEU A 143 -8.82 -26.09 0.30
CA LEU A 143 -7.46 -25.96 -0.23
C LEU A 143 -7.14 -24.50 -0.59
N ALA A 144 -8.07 -23.80 -1.27
CA ALA A 144 -7.88 -22.39 -1.59
C ALA A 144 -7.71 -21.53 -0.33
N ARG A 145 -8.48 -21.83 0.73
CA ARG A 145 -8.34 -21.17 2.04
C ARG A 145 -6.97 -21.45 2.67
N LEU A 146 -6.51 -22.70 2.63
CA LEU A 146 -5.19 -23.08 3.16
C LEU A 146 -4.05 -22.38 2.40
N VAL A 147 -4.10 -22.40 1.06
CA VAL A 147 -3.12 -21.72 0.20
C VAL A 147 -3.09 -20.22 0.49
N ALA A 148 -4.25 -19.59 0.64
CA ALA A 148 -4.34 -18.19 1.01
C ALA A 148 -3.68 -17.92 2.37
N VAL A 149 -3.94 -18.74 3.39
CA VAL A 149 -3.31 -18.55 4.71
C VAL A 149 -1.80 -18.71 4.65
N ILE A 150 -1.30 -19.73 3.94
CA ILE A 150 0.15 -19.93 3.75
C ILE A 150 0.77 -18.72 3.04
N MET A 151 0.16 -18.26 1.94
CA MET A 151 0.60 -17.07 1.21
C MET A 151 0.61 -15.84 2.11
N PHE A 152 -0.45 -15.60 2.88
CA PHE A 152 -0.54 -14.48 3.82
C PHE A 152 0.62 -14.47 4.83
N VAL A 153 0.90 -15.63 5.43
CA VAL A 153 1.95 -15.78 6.45
C VAL A 153 3.34 -15.59 5.84
N LEU A 154 3.64 -16.30 4.74
CA LEU A 154 4.95 -16.23 4.09
C LEU A 154 5.26 -14.80 3.59
N SER A 155 4.30 -14.16 2.91
CA SER A 155 4.49 -12.79 2.42
C SER A 155 4.54 -11.78 3.56
N SER A 156 3.76 -11.97 4.64
CA SER A 156 3.89 -11.10 5.83
C SER A 156 5.26 -11.22 6.51
N PHE A 157 5.81 -12.42 6.55
CA PHE A 157 7.15 -12.65 7.08
C PHE A 157 8.22 -12.04 6.19
N ASP A 158 8.21 -12.31 4.88
CA ASP A 158 9.22 -11.75 3.96
C ASP A 158 9.15 -10.22 3.93
N GLN A 159 7.95 -9.64 3.93
CA GLN A 159 7.78 -8.20 4.00
C GLN A 159 8.41 -7.60 5.27
N HIS A 160 8.25 -8.28 6.41
CA HIS A 160 8.88 -7.86 7.66
C HIS A 160 10.41 -7.87 7.55
N GLN A 161 10.98 -8.94 6.98
CA GLN A 161 12.43 -9.05 6.76
C GLN A 161 12.93 -7.96 5.81
N ASN A 162 12.18 -7.67 4.75
CA ASN A 162 12.49 -6.60 3.81
C ASN A 162 12.50 -5.23 4.50
N HIS A 163 11.52 -4.92 5.35
CA HIS A 163 11.52 -3.68 6.13
C HIS A 163 12.67 -3.61 7.15
N LEU A 164 12.97 -4.72 7.83
CA LEU A 164 14.09 -4.80 8.76
C LEU A 164 15.43 -4.58 8.04
N HIS A 165 15.64 -5.21 6.89
CA HIS A 165 16.82 -4.99 6.05
C HIS A 165 16.95 -3.51 5.67
N LEU A 166 15.90 -2.91 5.12
CA LEU A 166 15.89 -1.49 4.75
C LEU A 166 16.19 -0.56 5.93
N SER A 167 15.76 -0.89 7.16
CA SER A 167 16.02 -0.08 8.36
C SER A 167 17.49 -0.07 8.83
N LYS A 168 18.26 -1.09 8.42
CA LYS A 168 19.67 -1.25 8.77
C LYS A 168 20.59 -0.55 7.76
N LEU A 169 20.10 -0.28 6.56
CA LEU A 169 20.88 0.38 5.52
C LEU A 169 21.11 1.86 5.83
N VAL A 170 22.29 2.34 5.43
CA VAL A 170 22.53 3.77 5.30
C VAL A 170 21.54 4.34 4.27
N LYS A 171 21.01 5.53 4.57
CA LYS A 171 19.95 6.14 3.76
C LYS A 171 20.42 6.28 2.31
N TYR A 172 19.58 5.79 1.38
CA TYR A 172 19.81 5.85 -0.07
C TYR A 172 20.93 4.95 -0.61
N THR A 173 21.33 3.92 0.15
CA THR A 173 22.10 2.78 -0.35
C THR A 173 21.21 1.82 -1.14
N LEU A 174 21.78 1.14 -2.13
CA LEU A 174 21.07 0.10 -2.89
C LEU A 174 20.91 -1.16 -2.00
N PRO A 175 19.69 -1.63 -1.75
CA PRO A 175 19.47 -2.91 -1.07
C PRO A 175 19.85 -4.08 -1.98
N THR A 176 20.48 -5.11 -1.42
CA THR A 176 20.99 -6.28 -2.16
C THR A 176 20.57 -7.62 -1.55
N TYR A 177 19.72 -7.60 -0.53
CA TYR A 177 19.20 -8.80 0.13
C TYR A 177 18.04 -9.44 -0.65
N GLY A 178 18.08 -10.76 -0.83
CA GLY A 178 16.95 -11.52 -1.40
C GLY A 178 16.47 -10.97 -2.74
N LEU A 179 15.15 -10.79 -2.88
CA LEU A 179 14.52 -10.29 -4.10
C LEU A 179 14.91 -8.86 -4.48
N PHE A 180 15.57 -8.08 -3.60
CA PHE A 180 16.09 -6.76 -3.98
C PHE A 180 17.15 -6.82 -5.08
N GLN A 181 17.76 -7.99 -5.34
CA GLN A 181 18.69 -8.18 -6.48
C GLN A 181 17.97 -8.19 -7.83
N LEU A 182 16.68 -8.55 -7.84
CA LEU A 182 15.89 -8.73 -9.06
C LEU A 182 14.86 -7.62 -9.26
N ILE A 183 14.19 -7.20 -8.18
CA ILE A 183 13.14 -6.18 -8.19
C ILE A 183 13.49 -5.04 -7.24
N SER A 184 13.12 -3.81 -7.61
CA SER A 184 13.43 -2.61 -6.84
C SER A 184 12.68 -2.51 -5.50
N SER A 185 11.50 -3.13 -5.41
CA SER A 185 10.59 -2.99 -4.26
C SER A 185 9.91 -4.32 -3.85
N PRO A 186 10.64 -5.34 -3.38
CA PRO A 186 10.08 -6.63 -2.95
C PRO A 186 9.06 -6.52 -1.83
N HIS A 187 9.28 -5.65 -0.84
CA HIS A 187 8.27 -5.36 0.19
C HIS A 187 6.91 -4.88 -0.36
N TYR A 188 6.87 -4.27 -1.55
CA TYR A 188 5.61 -3.93 -2.22
C TYR A 188 5.00 -5.13 -2.96
N PHE A 189 5.82 -6.02 -3.49
CA PHE A 189 5.38 -7.30 -4.04
C PHE A 189 4.73 -8.16 -2.96
N ASP A 190 5.32 -8.23 -1.76
CA ASP A 190 4.74 -8.94 -0.62
C ASP A 190 3.38 -8.38 -0.22
N GLU A 191 3.19 -7.05 -0.26
CA GLU A 191 1.89 -6.43 0.02
C GLU A 191 0.83 -6.87 -1.01
N ILE A 192 1.20 -6.96 -2.30
CA ILE A 192 0.31 -7.49 -3.34
C ILE A 192 -0.07 -8.95 -3.04
N LEU A 193 0.89 -9.78 -2.61
CA LEU A 193 0.62 -11.18 -2.25
C LEU A 193 -0.27 -11.29 -0.99
N ILE A 194 -0.08 -10.43 0.00
CA ILE A 194 -0.94 -10.34 1.18
C ILE A 194 -2.37 -10.01 0.77
N TYR A 195 -2.59 -8.98 -0.06
CA TYR A 195 -3.94 -8.65 -0.51
C TYR A 195 -4.53 -9.70 -1.47
N SER A 196 -3.68 -10.39 -2.24
CA SER A 196 -4.09 -11.52 -3.08
C SER A 196 -4.61 -12.66 -2.22
N SER A 197 -3.91 -12.98 -1.12
CA SER A 197 -4.36 -13.98 -0.18
C SER A 197 -5.70 -13.62 0.49
N LEU A 198 -5.92 -12.36 0.85
CA LEU A 198 -7.19 -11.90 1.41
C LEU A 198 -8.33 -11.99 0.37
N ALA A 199 -8.07 -11.60 -0.88
CA ALA A 199 -9.04 -11.72 -1.97
C ALA A 199 -9.40 -13.19 -2.26
N ILE A 200 -8.42 -14.09 -2.29
CA ILE A 200 -8.65 -15.53 -2.44
C ILE A 200 -9.47 -16.06 -1.25
N TYR A 201 -9.02 -15.80 -0.02
CA TYR A 201 -9.66 -16.32 1.19
C TYR A 201 -11.12 -15.89 1.32
N THR A 202 -11.41 -14.62 1.03
CA THR A 202 -12.77 -14.06 1.11
C THR A 202 -13.62 -14.38 -0.10
N SER A 203 -13.01 -14.58 -1.28
CA SER A 203 -13.72 -14.63 -2.56
C SER A 203 -14.68 -13.44 -2.74
N SER A 204 -14.33 -12.29 -2.17
CA SER A 204 -15.12 -11.05 -2.18
C SER A 204 -14.67 -10.15 -3.32
N PHE A 205 -15.63 -9.63 -4.08
CA PHE A 205 -15.35 -8.64 -5.11
C PHE A 205 -14.82 -7.32 -4.51
N LYS A 206 -15.29 -6.92 -3.32
CA LYS A 206 -14.77 -5.73 -2.63
C LYS A 206 -13.31 -5.90 -2.21
N MET A 207 -12.93 -7.09 -1.75
CA MET A 207 -11.54 -7.40 -1.42
C MET A 207 -10.67 -7.51 -2.68
N PHE A 208 -11.23 -8.00 -3.79
CA PHE A 208 -10.58 -7.95 -5.09
C PHE A 208 -10.33 -6.51 -5.57
N LEU A 209 -11.27 -5.58 -5.38
CA LEU A 209 -11.05 -4.16 -5.67
C LEU A 209 -9.93 -3.57 -4.80
N CYS A 210 -9.87 -3.95 -3.51
CA CYS A 210 -8.76 -3.58 -2.64
C CYS A 210 -7.42 -4.08 -3.20
N LEU A 211 -7.36 -5.32 -3.69
CA LEU A 211 -6.17 -5.86 -4.35
C LEU A 211 -5.80 -5.06 -5.62
N MET A 212 -6.77 -4.76 -6.50
CA MET A 212 -6.51 -3.98 -7.70
C MET A 212 -5.93 -2.60 -7.38
N TRP A 213 -6.47 -1.94 -6.35
CA TRP A 213 -5.92 -0.69 -5.85
C TRP A 213 -4.46 -0.84 -5.38
N VAL A 214 -4.16 -1.87 -4.58
CA VAL A 214 -2.80 -2.13 -4.07
C VAL A 214 -1.83 -2.35 -5.23
N ILE A 215 -2.22 -3.14 -6.23
CA ILE A 215 -1.41 -3.38 -7.43
C ILE A 215 -1.10 -2.05 -8.14
N ILE A 216 -2.12 -1.23 -8.44
CA ILE A 216 -1.94 0.02 -9.20
C ILE A 216 -1.06 1.02 -8.42
N ASN A 217 -1.38 1.23 -7.15
CA ASN A 217 -0.71 2.23 -6.31
C ASN A 217 0.76 1.85 -6.05
N LEU A 218 1.01 0.59 -5.69
CA LEU A 218 2.37 0.14 -5.39
C LEU A 218 3.22 -0.03 -6.65
N SER A 219 2.65 -0.48 -7.76
CA SER A 219 3.39 -0.55 -9.03
C SER A 219 3.81 0.84 -9.51
N THR A 220 2.95 1.85 -9.36
CA THR A 220 3.29 3.24 -9.65
C THR A 220 4.46 3.73 -8.79
N SER A 221 4.42 3.46 -7.48
CA SER A 221 5.50 3.81 -6.55
C SER A 221 6.81 3.03 -6.82
N ALA A 222 6.70 1.77 -7.24
CA ALA A 222 7.84 0.92 -7.55
C ALA A 222 8.57 1.36 -8.82
N LEU A 223 7.83 1.78 -9.86
CA LEU A 223 8.40 2.31 -11.09
C LEU A 223 9.22 3.58 -10.85
N GLU A 224 8.73 4.50 -10.02
CA GLU A 224 9.49 5.68 -9.60
C GLU A 224 10.76 5.30 -8.81
N THR A 225 10.66 4.27 -7.97
CA THR A 225 11.80 3.75 -7.21
C THR A 225 12.86 3.12 -8.11
N LYS A 226 12.44 2.32 -9.11
CA LYS A 226 13.31 1.75 -10.14
C LYS A 226 14.00 2.85 -10.94
N GLY A 227 13.26 3.84 -11.42
CA GLY A 227 13.81 4.97 -12.16
C GLY A 227 14.85 5.77 -11.36
N TRP A 228 14.63 5.92 -10.04
CA TRP A 228 15.61 6.53 -9.16
C TRP A 228 16.87 5.67 -8.97
N TYR A 229 16.72 4.35 -8.78
CA TYR A 229 17.88 3.45 -8.67
C TYR A 229 18.70 3.39 -9.96
N ALA A 230 18.06 3.32 -11.13
CA ALA A 230 18.76 3.31 -12.42
C ALA A 230 19.61 4.57 -12.64
N LYS A 231 19.14 5.74 -12.18
CA LYS A 231 19.91 6.99 -12.26
C LYS A 231 21.08 7.03 -11.29
N LYS A 232 20.90 6.52 -10.07
CA LYS A 232 21.93 6.57 -9.02
C LYS A 232 22.97 5.45 -9.12
N PHE A 233 22.56 4.27 -9.57
CA PHE A 233 23.33 3.04 -9.59
C PHE A 233 23.23 2.36 -10.98
N PRO A 234 23.72 2.99 -12.06
CA PRO A 234 23.44 2.56 -13.43
C PRO A 234 23.89 1.12 -13.75
N GLN A 235 24.93 0.63 -13.09
CA GLN A 235 25.49 -0.71 -13.36
C GLN A 235 24.90 -1.82 -12.48
N SER A 236 24.24 -1.47 -11.37
CA SER A 236 23.79 -2.45 -10.37
C SER A 236 22.31 -2.35 -10.02
N ALA A 237 21.57 -1.40 -10.62
CA ALA A 237 20.15 -1.24 -10.38
C ALA A 237 19.36 -2.49 -10.81
N PRO A 238 18.38 -2.95 -9.99
CA PRO A 238 17.57 -4.11 -10.34
C PRO A 238 16.80 -3.91 -11.66
N PRO A 239 16.71 -4.95 -12.51
CA PRO A 239 16.10 -4.83 -13.83
C PRO A 239 14.58 -4.64 -13.79
N PHE A 240 13.92 -5.05 -12.70
CA PHE A 240 12.47 -4.98 -12.54
C PHE A 240 12.06 -4.05 -11.37
N ALA A 241 10.84 -3.55 -11.38
CA ALA A 241 10.31 -2.62 -10.39
C ALA A 241 9.72 -3.35 -9.18
N ILE A 242 8.83 -4.33 -9.41
CA ILE A 242 7.99 -4.96 -8.40
C ILE A 242 7.62 -6.41 -8.72
N ILE A 243 7.35 -6.79 -9.97
CA ILE A 243 7.04 -8.20 -10.30
C ILE A 243 8.25 -8.80 -11.03
N PRO A 244 8.88 -9.85 -10.46
CA PRO A 244 9.99 -10.55 -11.10
C PRO A 244 9.69 -10.90 -12.56
N TYR A 245 10.59 -10.54 -13.46
CA TYR A 245 10.50 -10.86 -14.89
C TYR A 245 9.32 -10.25 -15.67
N LEU A 246 8.54 -9.35 -15.05
CA LEU A 246 7.39 -8.73 -15.69
C LEU A 246 7.40 -7.21 -15.61
N LEU A 247 7.61 -6.63 -14.43
CA LEU A 247 7.47 -5.20 -14.17
C LEU A 247 8.54 -4.67 -13.24
#